data_AF-A0A8S1S0T7-F1
#
_entry.id   AF-A0A8S1S0T7-F1
#
_cell.length_a   1.000
_cell.length_b   1.000
_cell.length_c   1.000
_cell.angle_alpha   90.00
_cell.angle_beta   90.00
_cell.angle_gamma   90.00
#
_symmetry.space_group_name_H-M   'P 1'
#
loop_
_entity.id
_entity.type
_entity.pdbx_description
1 polymer ?
#
loop_
_entity_poly.entity_id
_entity_poly.type
_entity_poly.pdbx_seq_one_letter_code
_entity_poly.pdbx_strand_id
1 'polypeptide(L)'
;MSKAKSRYSTEEQAAVQSKVQSIQLPSIKQEQVNSVSVIALSELYQIKSHIQGEKQTKKTLDNQRLWAQRITKQRQQKEAEKLERFTKEEEERRKVDKEEEEYQERLKNELVKESNQKIFDQRGDVRNLKAQMMLSEVERINEQLNAINKEQKELKKIHEEEKEKEYEMQEYYKEQELMIRKEKQLKKKKECNEILADQHKQVKERYLKEMMLDKQEGQLIKKKAEEDEILREQQKQEIKNKQQKLLKEHEEFMDKRRELQEHEKSILEEEDKKIIEHEYHKEKVLQMRKDRENQKQQKKEQLRKQIYDLRVEQQKQQEDNYMQTIQKHAEELKQKQEEELKQKELEKAQMVQDAETMRLKQLQIQQQKKTNQQAEQEVDFKQKLKALEQLEQVEQLQNDVLKKRNKDLQEYQKIQIEAKKQQRRNQYMQELKESLQMQQRNQSEKQVYNSWAQQCIEEWKDNGKNILPMVKALYQTE
;
A
#
# COMPACT_ATOMS: atom_id res chain seq x y z
N MET A 1 11.95 10.47 -5.70
CA MET A 1 12.48 9.08 -5.69
C MET A 1 11.39 8.15 -6.14
N SER A 2 11.42 7.73 -7.41
CA SER A 2 10.41 6.86 -8.00
C SER A 2 10.95 5.44 -8.06
N LYS A 3 10.18 4.48 -7.54
CA LYS A 3 10.19 3.06 -7.93
C LYS A 3 9.04 2.34 -7.21
N ALA A 4 7.83 2.51 -7.73
CA ALA A 4 6.76 1.56 -7.54
C ALA A 4 6.96 0.42 -8.54
N LYS A 5 7.01 -0.81 -8.02
CA LYS A 5 7.11 -2.05 -8.79
C LYS A 5 5.72 -2.44 -9.27
N SER A 6 5.52 -2.47 -10.58
CA SER A 6 4.47 -3.26 -11.22
C SER A 6 4.85 -4.74 -11.13
N ARG A 7 3.96 -5.55 -10.55
CA ARG A 7 3.90 -7.01 -10.72
C ARG A 7 2.58 -7.27 -11.40
N TYR A 8 2.58 -7.43 -12.71
CA TYR A 8 1.64 -8.25 -13.49
C TYR A 8 2.16 -8.19 -14.93
N SER A 9 2.71 -9.31 -15.42
CA SER A 9 3.01 -9.65 -16.82
C SER A 9 4.19 -10.62 -16.82
N THR A 10 3.90 -11.90 -16.58
CA THR A 10 4.77 -13.00 -16.98
C THR A 10 3.87 -14.14 -17.44
N GLU A 11 3.25 -13.96 -18.60
CA GLU A 11 2.67 -15.09 -19.34
C GLU A 11 2.56 -14.89 -20.87
N GLU A 12 3.04 -13.77 -21.44
CA GLU A 12 3.02 -13.56 -22.90
C GLU A 12 4.39 -13.15 -23.47
N GLN A 13 5.45 -13.88 -23.11
CA GLN A 13 6.73 -13.83 -23.83
C GLN A 13 7.32 -15.22 -24.05
N ALA A 14 6.48 -16.14 -24.53
CA ALA A 14 6.90 -17.47 -24.95
C ALA A 14 6.33 -17.83 -26.32
N ALA A 15 6.51 -16.99 -27.34
CA ALA A 15 6.06 -17.33 -28.68
C ALA A 15 6.73 -16.58 -29.84
N VAL A 16 8.02 -16.23 -29.76
CA VAL A 16 8.74 -15.78 -30.97
C VAL A 16 10.19 -16.28 -30.90
N GLN A 17 10.57 -17.04 -31.92
CA GLN A 17 11.88 -17.67 -32.21
C GLN A 17 12.11 -19.08 -31.64
N SER A 18 11.91 -20.08 -32.51
CA SER A 18 12.95 -21.00 -33.00
C SER A 18 12.40 -22.41 -33.23
N LYS A 19 11.90 -22.68 -34.44
CA LYS A 19 11.95 -24.01 -35.04
C LYS A 19 11.84 -23.86 -36.56
N VAL A 20 12.99 -23.62 -37.18
CA VAL A 20 13.18 -23.88 -38.61
C VAL A 20 13.19 -25.41 -38.74
N GLN A 21 12.02 -25.99 -38.98
CA GLN A 21 11.92 -27.35 -39.51
C GLN A 21 11.91 -27.24 -41.03
N SER A 22 13.06 -27.57 -41.62
CA SER A 22 13.23 -27.81 -43.05
C SER A 22 12.22 -28.87 -43.52
N ILE A 23 11.24 -28.47 -44.32
CA ILE A 23 10.43 -29.41 -45.10
C ILE A 23 11.34 -29.92 -46.22
N GLN A 24 11.81 -31.16 -46.07
CA GLN A 24 12.50 -31.91 -47.11
C GLN A 24 11.51 -32.22 -48.24
N LEU A 25 11.82 -31.75 -49.45
CA LEU A 25 11.22 -32.25 -50.68
C LEU A 25 11.61 -33.73 -50.85
N PRO A 26 10.68 -34.61 -51.27
CA PRO A 26 11.04 -35.99 -51.59
C PRO A 26 11.99 -36.00 -52.79
N SER A 27 13.16 -36.61 -52.58
CA SER A 27 14.15 -36.95 -53.58
C SER A 27 13.51 -37.82 -54.67
N ILE A 28 13.29 -37.23 -55.84
CA ILE A 28 13.00 -37.97 -57.07
C ILE A 28 14.31 -38.66 -57.45
N LYS A 29 14.32 -39.98 -57.31
CA LYS A 29 15.41 -40.85 -57.71
C LYS A 29 15.70 -40.64 -59.20
N GLN A 30 16.90 -40.16 -59.50
CA GLN A 30 17.53 -40.35 -60.79
C GLN A 30 17.90 -41.82 -60.90
N GLU A 31 17.04 -42.59 -61.55
CA GLU A 31 17.44 -43.88 -62.10
C GLU A 31 16.80 -44.02 -63.48
N GLN A 32 17.68 -44.27 -64.44
CA GLN A 32 17.46 -44.98 -65.69
C GLN A 32 17.16 -44.17 -66.97
N VAL A 33 18.26 -44.11 -67.74
CA VAL A 33 18.33 -44.49 -69.16
C VAL A 33 17.87 -43.44 -70.17
N ASN A 34 18.89 -42.71 -70.65
CA ASN A 34 19.03 -42.38 -72.06
C ASN A 34 18.73 -43.61 -72.93
N SER A 35 17.50 -43.76 -73.41
CA SER A 35 17.21 -44.51 -74.63
C SER A 35 16.64 -43.51 -75.63
N VAL A 36 17.49 -43.09 -76.57
CA VAL A 36 17.06 -42.41 -77.79
C VAL A 36 16.19 -43.41 -78.56
N SER A 37 14.89 -43.41 -78.31
CA SER A 37 13.91 -44.06 -79.17
C SER A 37 13.77 -43.20 -80.42
N VAL A 38 14.39 -43.62 -81.52
CA VAL A 38 14.22 -43.03 -82.84
C VAL A 38 12.74 -43.16 -83.21
N ILE A 39 11.99 -42.05 -83.12
CA ILE A 39 10.61 -41.98 -83.59
C ILE A 39 10.64 -42.11 -85.12
N ALA A 40 9.99 -43.14 -85.65
CA ALA A 40 9.87 -43.32 -87.10
C ALA A 40 8.99 -42.22 -87.69
N LEU A 41 9.37 -41.68 -88.86
CA LEU A 41 8.69 -40.54 -89.51
C LEU A 41 7.17 -40.73 -89.72
N SER A 42 6.68 -41.99 -89.70
CA SER A 42 5.27 -42.34 -89.83
C SER A 42 4.42 -41.96 -88.61
N GLU A 43 4.95 -42.02 -87.39
CA GLU A 43 4.20 -41.72 -86.16
C GLU A 43 3.96 -40.21 -85.98
N LEU A 44 4.88 -39.38 -86.50
CA LEU A 44 4.73 -37.92 -86.53
C LEU A 44 3.56 -37.45 -87.40
N TYR A 45 3.22 -38.19 -88.45
CA TYR A 45 2.08 -37.84 -89.33
C TYR A 45 0.71 -38.15 -88.69
N GLN A 46 0.61 -39.18 -87.86
CA GLN A 46 -0.62 -39.50 -87.12
C GLN A 46 -0.93 -38.50 -86.01
N ILE A 47 0.09 -38.03 -85.29
CA ILE A 47 -0.10 -37.00 -84.25
C ILE A 47 -0.59 -35.68 -84.89
N LYS A 48 -0.15 -35.36 -86.10
CA LYS A 48 -0.58 -34.16 -86.81
C LYS A 48 -2.05 -34.19 -87.23
N SER A 49 -2.61 -35.37 -87.56
CA SER A 49 -4.02 -35.48 -87.95
C SER A 49 -4.97 -35.42 -86.75
N HIS A 50 -4.57 -35.93 -85.59
CA HIS A 50 -5.39 -35.89 -84.37
C HIS A 50 -5.52 -34.50 -83.74
N ILE A 51 -4.57 -33.60 -84.00
CA ILE A 51 -4.64 -32.20 -83.54
C ILE A 51 -5.61 -31.37 -84.41
N GLN A 52 -5.95 -31.84 -85.61
CA GLN A 52 -6.86 -31.15 -86.53
C GLN A 52 -8.22 -31.84 -86.63
N GLY A 53 -9.04 -31.76 -85.58
CA GLY A 53 -10.46 -32.06 -85.73
C GLY A 53 -11.26 -32.18 -84.46
N GLU A 54 -11.89 -31.09 -84.01
CA GLU A 54 -13.33 -31.02 -83.65
C GLU A 54 -13.66 -29.60 -83.15
N LYS A 55 -14.28 -28.78 -84.02
CA LYS A 55 -14.78 -27.44 -83.64
C LYS A 55 -16.10 -27.59 -82.89
N GLN A 56 -16.08 -27.42 -81.56
CA GLN A 56 -17.30 -27.35 -80.76
C GLN A 56 -18.22 -26.21 -81.25
N THR A 57 -19.52 -26.47 -81.33
CA THR A 57 -20.49 -25.51 -81.89
C THR A 57 -20.73 -24.32 -80.94
N LYS A 58 -20.95 -23.12 -81.48
CA LYS A 58 -21.07 -21.88 -80.68
C LYS A 58 -22.14 -21.94 -79.57
N LYS A 59 -23.22 -22.71 -79.77
CA LYS A 59 -24.30 -22.88 -78.77
C LYS A 59 -23.85 -23.64 -77.51
N THR A 60 -22.95 -24.61 -77.62
CA THR A 60 -22.41 -25.31 -76.43
C THR A 60 -21.41 -24.43 -75.68
N LEU A 61 -20.61 -23.63 -76.40
CA LEU A 61 -19.72 -22.63 -75.81
C LEU A 61 -20.50 -21.54 -75.04
N ASP A 62 -21.64 -21.07 -75.57
CA ASP A 62 -22.46 -20.06 -74.89
C ASP A 62 -23.18 -20.61 -73.65
N ASN A 63 -23.69 -21.85 -73.69
CA ASN A 63 -24.22 -22.51 -72.49
C ASN A 63 -23.14 -22.79 -71.43
N GLN A 64 -21.94 -23.20 -71.86
CA GLN A 64 -20.80 -23.34 -70.95
C GLN A 64 -20.39 -22.00 -70.33
N ARG A 65 -20.45 -20.90 -71.10
CA ARG A 65 -20.21 -19.54 -70.58
C ARG A 65 -21.27 -19.10 -69.59
N LEU A 66 -22.57 -19.33 -69.86
CA LEU A 66 -23.65 -19.02 -68.91
C LEU A 66 -23.53 -19.86 -67.63
N TRP A 67 -23.12 -21.12 -67.73
CA TRP A 67 -22.87 -21.97 -66.57
C TRP A 67 -21.63 -21.51 -65.78
N ALA A 68 -20.54 -21.14 -66.47
CA ALA A 68 -19.36 -20.54 -65.84
C ALA A 68 -19.69 -19.20 -65.17
N GLN A 69 -20.54 -18.37 -65.78
CA GLN A 69 -21.06 -17.13 -65.19
C GLN A 69 -21.94 -17.41 -63.97
N ARG A 70 -22.77 -18.47 -63.99
CA ARG A 70 -23.58 -18.87 -62.83
C ARG A 70 -22.72 -19.38 -61.68
N ILE A 71 -21.69 -20.18 -61.97
CA ILE A 71 -20.74 -20.66 -60.96
C ILE A 71 -19.93 -19.50 -60.37
N THR A 72 -19.42 -18.60 -61.21
CA THR A 72 -18.69 -17.41 -60.73
C THR A 72 -19.60 -16.51 -59.90
N LYS A 73 -20.85 -16.29 -60.30
CA LYS A 73 -21.83 -15.57 -59.48
C LYS A 73 -22.12 -16.27 -58.14
N GLN A 74 -22.25 -17.60 -58.12
CA GLN A 74 -22.40 -18.36 -56.87
C GLN A 74 -21.15 -18.29 -55.98
N ARG A 75 -19.94 -18.30 -56.57
CA ARG A 75 -18.68 -18.12 -55.83
C ARG A 75 -18.59 -16.71 -55.26
N GLN A 76 -18.89 -15.69 -56.06
CA GLN A 76 -18.95 -14.30 -55.63
C GLN A 76 -19.99 -14.09 -54.52
N GLN A 77 -21.16 -14.74 -54.62
CA GLN A 77 -22.17 -14.67 -53.58
C GLN A 77 -21.69 -15.33 -52.28
N LYS A 78 -21.06 -16.51 -52.35
CA LYS A 78 -20.44 -17.16 -51.18
C LYS A 78 -19.30 -16.35 -50.57
N GLU A 79 -18.49 -15.69 -51.40
CA GLU A 79 -17.42 -14.79 -50.95
C GLU A 79 -18.00 -13.53 -50.32
N ALA A 80 -19.05 -12.95 -50.89
CA ALA A 80 -19.78 -11.82 -50.32
C ALA A 80 -20.43 -12.20 -48.97
N GLU A 81 -21.06 -13.37 -48.85
CA GLU A 81 -21.63 -13.86 -47.59
C GLU A 81 -20.54 -14.12 -46.53
N LYS A 82 -19.37 -14.63 -46.94
CA LYS A 82 -18.21 -14.78 -46.04
C LYS A 82 -17.68 -13.43 -45.57
N LEU A 83 -17.56 -12.48 -46.49
CA LEU A 83 -17.12 -11.13 -46.18
C LEU A 83 -18.12 -10.43 -45.26
N GLU A 84 -19.42 -10.56 -45.52
CA GLU A 84 -20.48 -9.99 -44.69
C GLU A 84 -20.48 -10.57 -43.27
N ARG A 85 -20.27 -11.89 -43.13
CA ARG A 85 -20.09 -12.53 -41.81
C ARG A 85 -18.85 -11.99 -41.09
N PHE A 86 -17.73 -11.88 -41.80
CA PHE A 86 -16.49 -11.33 -41.23
C PHE A 86 -16.67 -9.86 -40.81
N THR A 87 -17.33 -9.04 -41.62
CA THR A 87 -17.60 -7.64 -41.26
C THR A 87 -18.52 -7.53 -40.05
N LYS A 88 -19.53 -8.40 -39.93
CA LYS A 88 -20.42 -8.44 -38.75
C LYS A 88 -19.66 -8.87 -37.50
N GLU A 89 -18.81 -9.89 -37.59
CA GLU A 89 -17.98 -10.33 -36.46
C GLU A 89 -17.00 -9.24 -36.02
N GLU A 90 -16.35 -8.54 -36.96
CA GLU A 90 -15.47 -7.41 -36.66
C GLU A 90 -16.21 -6.19 -36.09
N GLU A 91 -17.44 -5.94 -36.51
CA GLU A 91 -18.29 -4.92 -35.91
C GLU A 91 -18.73 -5.29 -34.49
N GLU A 92 -19.03 -6.57 -34.23
CA GLU A 92 -19.32 -7.08 -32.88
C GLU A 92 -18.11 -6.98 -31.96
N ARG A 93 -16.91 -7.38 -32.42
CA ARG A 93 -15.66 -7.18 -31.65
C ARG A 93 -15.43 -5.71 -31.32
N ARG A 94 -15.58 -4.81 -32.29
CA ARG A 94 -15.45 -3.36 -32.06
C ARG A 94 -16.51 -2.81 -31.11
N LYS A 95 -17.69 -3.42 -30.99
CA LYS A 95 -18.70 -3.03 -29.99
C LYS A 95 -18.28 -3.50 -28.60
N VAL A 96 -17.83 -4.76 -28.48
CA VAL A 96 -17.32 -5.30 -27.21
C VAL A 96 -16.13 -4.48 -26.72
N ASP A 97 -15.15 -4.17 -27.58
CA ASP A 97 -14.00 -3.35 -27.21
C ASP A 97 -14.41 -1.96 -26.69
N LYS A 98 -15.42 -1.33 -27.30
CA LYS A 98 -15.97 -0.05 -26.84
C LYS A 98 -16.70 -0.17 -25.51
N GLU A 99 -17.51 -1.20 -25.32
CA GLU A 99 -18.22 -1.45 -24.07
C GLU A 99 -17.24 -1.75 -22.93
N GLU A 100 -16.17 -2.50 -23.21
CA GLU A 100 -15.08 -2.76 -22.27
C GLU A 100 -14.31 -1.47 -21.95
N GLU A 101 -13.98 -0.65 -22.95
CA GLU A 101 -13.31 0.64 -22.74
C GLU A 101 -14.17 1.58 -21.86
N GLU A 102 -15.47 1.70 -22.15
CA GLU A 102 -16.40 2.47 -21.34
C GLU A 102 -16.50 1.93 -19.92
N TYR A 103 -16.55 0.61 -19.74
CA TYR A 103 -16.60 -0.01 -18.42
C TYR A 103 -15.32 0.25 -17.62
N GLN A 104 -14.15 0.12 -18.25
CA GLN A 104 -12.87 0.43 -17.63
C GLN A 104 -12.75 1.91 -17.27
N GLU A 105 -13.25 2.80 -18.13
CA GLU A 105 -13.28 4.23 -17.85
C GLU A 105 -14.20 4.55 -16.66
N ARG A 106 -15.38 3.92 -16.58
CA ARG A 106 -16.28 4.04 -15.42
C ARG A 106 -15.60 3.56 -14.14
N LEU A 107 -14.99 2.38 -14.14
CA LEU A 107 -14.26 1.85 -12.99
C LEU A 107 -13.13 2.78 -12.55
N LYS A 108 -12.36 3.31 -13.51
CA LYS A 108 -11.31 4.29 -13.24
C LYS A 108 -11.90 5.55 -12.62
N ASN A 109 -13.01 6.07 -13.14
CA ASN A 109 -13.66 7.26 -12.61
C ASN A 109 -14.20 7.03 -11.20
N GLU A 110 -14.78 5.87 -10.91
CA GLU A 110 -15.21 5.47 -9.58
C GLU A 110 -14.03 5.38 -8.61
N LEU A 111 -12.94 4.73 -9.00
CA LEU A 111 -11.74 4.62 -8.19
C LEU A 111 -11.12 5.99 -7.90
N VAL A 112 -11.10 6.88 -8.89
CA VAL A 112 -10.62 8.27 -8.72
C VAL A 112 -11.54 9.03 -7.77
N LYS A 113 -12.86 8.90 -7.90
CA LYS A 113 -13.82 9.51 -6.97
C LYS A 113 -13.65 9.00 -5.55
N GLU A 114 -13.54 7.68 -5.36
CA GLU A 114 -13.34 7.07 -4.05
C GLU A 114 -12.00 7.51 -3.42
N SER A 115 -10.93 7.54 -4.21
CA SER A 115 -9.63 8.02 -3.78
C SER A 115 -9.67 9.50 -3.38
N ASN A 116 -10.30 10.34 -4.20
CA ASN A 116 -10.47 11.76 -3.89
C ASN A 116 -11.29 11.96 -2.61
N GLN A 117 -12.35 11.17 -2.40
CA GLN A 117 -13.13 11.20 -1.17
C GLN A 117 -12.28 10.80 0.04
N LYS A 118 -11.49 9.72 -0.07
CA LYS A 118 -10.59 9.28 1.00
C LYS A 118 -9.54 10.35 1.34
N ILE A 119 -8.97 11.01 0.34
CA ILE A 119 -8.00 12.09 0.53
C ILE A 119 -8.67 13.28 1.21
N PHE A 120 -9.87 13.66 0.77
CA PHE A 120 -10.65 14.75 1.38
C PHE A 120 -11.00 14.42 2.84
N ASP A 121 -11.45 13.20 3.11
CA ASP A 121 -11.80 12.71 4.44
C ASP A 121 -10.62 12.64 5.41
N GLN A 122 -9.39 12.51 4.91
CA GLN A 122 -8.17 12.49 5.73
C GLN A 122 -7.69 13.89 6.15
N ARG A 123 -8.19 14.95 5.50
CA ARG A 123 -7.81 16.33 5.84
C ARG A 123 -8.21 16.64 7.30
N GLY A 124 -7.37 17.40 8.00
CA GLY A 124 -7.52 17.62 9.44
C GLY A 124 -8.79 18.41 9.79
N ASP A 125 -9.13 19.40 8.97
CA ASP A 125 -10.34 20.21 9.02
C ASP A 125 -11.61 19.37 8.83
N VAL A 126 -11.66 18.52 7.80
CA VAL A 126 -12.77 17.60 7.53
C VAL A 126 -12.98 16.60 8.66
N ARG A 127 -11.89 16.00 9.18
CA ARG A 127 -11.96 15.08 10.33
C ARG A 127 -12.47 15.77 11.58
N ASN A 128 -12.04 17.01 11.83
CA ASN A 128 -12.52 17.78 12.97
C ASN A 128 -14.02 18.06 12.84
N LEU A 129 -14.50 18.51 11.67
CA LEU A 129 -15.92 18.75 11.47
C LEU A 129 -16.75 17.47 11.64
N LYS A 130 -16.29 16.33 11.08
CA LYS A 130 -16.93 15.02 11.27
C LYS A 130 -16.98 14.60 12.75
N ALA A 131 -15.93 14.89 13.53
CA ALA A 131 -15.94 14.63 14.96
C ALA A 131 -17.01 15.46 15.68
N GLN A 132 -17.20 16.72 15.31
CA GLN A 132 -18.28 17.56 15.86
C GLN A 132 -19.67 17.09 15.43
N MET A 133 -19.82 16.61 14.19
CA MET A 133 -21.06 15.99 13.72
C MET A 133 -21.43 14.77 14.57
N MET A 134 -20.46 13.92 14.92
CA MET A 134 -20.69 12.77 15.80
C MET A 134 -21.02 13.21 17.23
N LEU A 135 -20.39 14.27 17.74
CA LEU A 135 -20.70 14.82 19.05
C LEU A 135 -22.15 15.29 19.15
N SER A 136 -22.63 16.01 18.14
CA SER A 136 -24.04 16.43 18.03
C SER A 136 -25.01 15.25 18.05
N GLU A 137 -24.65 14.14 17.36
CA GLU A 137 -25.46 12.92 17.38
C GLU A 137 -25.50 12.28 18.78
N VAL A 138 -24.36 12.24 19.46
CA VAL A 138 -24.28 11.73 20.83
C VAL A 138 -25.09 12.59 21.80
N GLU A 139 -25.07 13.92 21.66
CA GLU A 139 -25.90 14.84 22.44
C GLU A 139 -27.40 14.52 22.25
N ARG A 140 -27.85 14.36 21.00
CA ARG A 140 -29.24 13.98 20.69
C ARG A 140 -29.62 12.64 21.32
N ILE A 141 -28.76 11.62 21.21
CA ILE A 141 -29.00 10.31 21.82
C ILE A 141 -29.08 10.42 23.34
N ASN A 142 -28.20 11.21 23.96
CA ASN A 142 -28.23 11.44 25.40
C ASN A 142 -29.51 12.15 25.86
N GLU A 143 -30.03 13.11 25.10
CA GLU A 143 -31.33 13.73 25.38
C GLU A 143 -32.47 12.72 25.33
N GLN A 144 -32.48 11.83 24.33
CA GLN A 144 -33.48 10.75 24.23
C GLN A 144 -33.37 9.76 25.40
N LEU A 145 -32.16 9.35 25.75
CA LEU A 145 -31.92 8.49 26.91
C LEU A 145 -32.37 9.15 28.22
N ASN A 146 -32.13 10.45 28.38
CA ASN A 146 -32.58 11.21 29.53
C ASN A 146 -34.11 11.30 29.60
N ALA A 147 -34.80 11.45 28.46
CA ALA A 147 -36.26 11.41 28.41
C ALA A 147 -36.80 10.05 28.84
N ILE A 148 -36.27 8.96 28.27
CA ILE A 148 -36.64 7.58 28.65
C ILE A 148 -36.38 7.34 30.15
N ASN A 149 -35.24 7.80 30.67
CA ASN A 149 -34.93 7.66 32.09
C ASN A 149 -35.90 8.43 33.00
N LYS A 150 -36.44 9.57 32.56
CA LYS A 150 -37.49 10.29 33.31
C LYS A 150 -38.79 9.50 33.30
N GLU A 151 -39.25 9.02 32.15
CA GLU A 151 -40.45 8.18 32.03
C GLU A 151 -40.33 6.91 32.89
N GLN A 152 -39.16 6.24 32.87
CA GLN A 152 -38.91 5.08 33.73
C GLN A 152 -38.98 5.42 35.22
N LYS A 153 -38.50 6.59 35.63
CA LYS A 153 -38.59 7.04 37.03
C LYS A 153 -40.04 7.31 37.43
N GLU A 154 -40.83 7.93 36.55
CA GLU A 154 -42.26 8.17 36.77
C GLU A 154 -43.04 6.86 36.87
N LEU A 155 -42.80 5.91 35.96
CA LEU A 155 -43.41 4.57 36.02
C LEU A 155 -43.02 3.80 37.29
N LYS A 156 -41.75 3.88 37.71
CA LYS A 156 -41.32 3.28 38.98
C LYS A 156 -42.05 3.89 40.16
N LYS A 157 -42.22 5.22 40.18
CA LYS A 157 -42.96 5.91 41.23
C LYS A 157 -44.43 5.48 41.27
N ILE A 158 -45.10 5.40 40.12
CA ILE A 158 -46.48 4.89 40.03
C ILE A 158 -46.57 3.46 40.56
N HIS A 159 -45.62 2.60 40.17
CA HIS A 159 -45.58 1.21 40.63
C HIS A 159 -45.31 1.08 42.14
N GLU A 160 -44.48 1.95 42.71
CA GLU A 160 -44.26 2.04 44.15
C GLU A 160 -45.54 2.48 44.89
N GLU A 161 -46.25 3.49 44.37
CA GLU A 161 -47.53 3.96 44.92
C GLU A 161 -48.63 2.87 44.83
N GLU A 162 -48.67 2.07 43.76
CA GLU A 162 -49.57 0.93 43.63
C GLU A 162 -49.26 -0.16 44.66
N LYS A 163 -47.98 -0.50 44.84
CA LYS A 163 -47.54 -1.46 45.87
C LYS A 163 -47.87 -1.00 47.28
N GLU A 164 -47.73 0.29 47.56
CA GLU A 164 -48.09 0.86 48.86
C GLU A 164 -49.59 0.71 49.12
N LYS A 165 -50.45 1.04 48.14
CA LYS A 165 -51.91 0.81 48.23
C LYS A 165 -52.27 -0.67 48.40
N GLU A 166 -51.60 -1.58 47.70
CA GLU A 166 -51.79 -3.02 47.89
C GLU A 166 -51.44 -3.44 49.31
N TYR A 167 -50.34 -2.92 49.86
CA TYR A 167 -49.93 -3.20 51.23
C TYR A 167 -50.94 -2.67 52.25
N GLU A 168 -51.39 -1.42 52.10
CA GLU A 168 -52.43 -0.82 52.94
C GLU A 168 -53.73 -1.64 52.90
N MET A 169 -54.15 -2.07 51.70
CA MET A 169 -55.33 -2.91 51.53
C MET A 169 -55.16 -4.29 52.16
N GLN A 170 -53.98 -4.91 52.06
CA GLN A 170 -53.69 -6.18 52.75
C GLN A 170 -53.74 -6.02 54.27
N GLU A 171 -53.17 -4.94 54.82
CA GLU A 171 -53.26 -4.66 56.25
C GLU A 171 -54.70 -4.42 56.70
N TYR A 172 -55.51 -3.70 55.91
CA TYR A 172 -56.94 -3.54 56.16
C TYR A 172 -57.69 -4.88 56.19
N TYR A 173 -57.41 -5.79 55.25
CA TYR A 173 -58.02 -7.14 55.26
C TYR A 173 -57.57 -7.98 56.46
N LYS A 174 -56.30 -7.92 56.85
CA LYS A 174 -55.81 -8.59 58.08
C LYS A 174 -56.50 -8.05 59.32
N GLU A 175 -56.71 -6.74 59.40
CA GLU A 175 -57.43 -6.11 60.52
C GLU A 175 -58.89 -6.54 60.56
N GLN A 176 -59.57 -6.58 59.41
CA GLN A 176 -60.93 -7.13 59.28
C GLN A 176 -61.01 -8.60 59.70
N GLU A 177 -60.09 -9.44 59.25
CA GLU A 177 -60.03 -10.85 59.67
C GLU A 177 -59.82 -10.99 61.18
N LEU A 178 -58.98 -10.15 61.77
CA LEU A 178 -58.72 -10.13 63.20
C LEU A 178 -59.96 -9.68 63.98
N MET A 179 -60.72 -8.70 63.47
CA MET A 179 -61.99 -8.26 64.04
C MET A 179 -63.05 -9.36 63.94
N ILE A 180 -63.21 -10.00 62.79
CA ILE A 180 -64.12 -11.16 62.61
C ILE A 180 -63.71 -12.31 63.55
N ARG A 181 -62.41 -12.57 63.71
CA ARG A 181 -61.90 -13.59 64.63
C ARG A 181 -62.22 -13.24 66.09
N LYS A 182 -62.03 -11.99 66.49
CA LYS A 182 -62.42 -11.48 67.83
C LYS A 182 -63.93 -11.60 68.04
N GLU A 183 -64.76 -11.23 67.06
CA GLU A 183 -66.20 -11.39 67.14
C GLU A 183 -66.62 -12.86 67.22
N LYS A 184 -66.03 -13.75 66.43
CA LYS A 184 -66.25 -15.19 66.52
C LYS A 184 -65.83 -15.74 67.87
N GLN A 185 -64.70 -15.32 68.42
CA GLN A 185 -64.28 -15.68 69.77
C GLN A 185 -65.27 -15.16 70.83
N LEU A 186 -65.79 -13.95 70.66
CA LEU A 186 -66.75 -13.35 71.57
C LEU A 186 -68.12 -14.04 71.47
N LYS A 187 -68.58 -14.41 70.28
CA LYS A 187 -69.76 -15.25 70.06
C LYS A 187 -69.59 -16.63 70.67
N LYS A 188 -68.46 -17.31 70.41
CA LYS A 188 -68.13 -18.58 71.08
C LYS A 188 -68.06 -18.45 72.60
N LYS A 189 -67.57 -17.32 73.12
CA LYS A 189 -67.56 -17.03 74.56
C LYS A 189 -68.98 -16.80 75.09
N LYS A 190 -69.85 -16.13 74.35
CA LYS A 190 -71.28 -15.96 74.68
C LYS A 190 -72.01 -17.29 74.64
N GLU A 191 -71.87 -18.06 73.58
CA GLU A 191 -72.41 -19.42 73.45
C GLU A 191 -71.88 -20.33 74.56
N CYS A 192 -70.58 -20.29 74.86
CA CYS A 192 -70.00 -21.01 75.97
C CYS A 192 -70.56 -20.53 77.31
N ASN A 193 -70.76 -19.23 77.50
CA ASN A 193 -71.39 -18.68 78.70
C ASN A 193 -72.87 -19.05 78.81
N GLU A 194 -73.60 -19.12 77.70
CA GLU A 194 -75.00 -19.57 77.64
C GLU A 194 -75.08 -21.07 77.94
N ILE A 195 -74.21 -21.88 77.33
CA ILE A 195 -74.04 -23.30 77.66
C ILE A 195 -73.61 -23.46 79.11
N LEU A 196 -72.72 -22.62 79.65
CA LEU A 196 -72.31 -22.64 81.05
C LEU A 196 -73.44 -22.20 81.96
N ALA A 197 -74.31 -21.28 81.55
CA ALA A 197 -75.49 -20.85 82.30
C ALA A 197 -76.57 -21.94 82.30
N ASP A 198 -76.80 -22.59 81.16
CA ASP A 198 -77.65 -23.76 81.02
C ASP A 198 -77.08 -24.95 81.78
N GLN A 199 -75.77 -25.16 81.74
CA GLN A 199 -75.07 -26.12 82.58
C GLN A 199 -75.19 -25.71 84.04
N HIS A 200 -75.12 -24.45 84.42
CA HIS A 200 -75.34 -24.00 85.80
C HIS A 200 -76.77 -24.24 86.24
N LYS A 201 -77.75 -24.09 85.35
CA LYS A 201 -79.16 -24.40 85.59
C LYS A 201 -79.36 -25.91 85.74
N GLN A 202 -78.77 -26.69 84.83
CA GLN A 202 -78.71 -28.14 84.91
C GLN A 202 -77.90 -28.63 86.09
N VAL A 203 -76.89 -27.88 86.58
CA VAL A 203 -76.10 -28.15 87.78
C VAL A 203 -76.86 -27.71 89.01
N LYS A 204 -77.76 -26.72 88.98
CA LYS A 204 -78.70 -26.50 90.09
C LYS A 204 -79.71 -27.65 90.17
N GLU A 205 -80.22 -28.10 89.03
CA GLU A 205 -81.11 -29.27 88.94
C GLU A 205 -80.39 -30.58 89.27
N ARG A 206 -79.12 -30.72 88.86
CA ARG A 206 -78.27 -31.84 89.21
C ARG A 206 -77.81 -31.73 90.65
N TYR A 207 -77.38 -30.60 91.19
CA TYR A 207 -77.07 -30.39 92.61
C TYR A 207 -78.27 -30.69 93.49
N LEU A 208 -79.51 -30.47 93.04
CA LEU A 208 -80.71 -31.00 93.71
C LEU A 208 -80.77 -32.54 93.68
N LYS A 209 -80.33 -33.19 92.59
CA LYS A 209 -80.21 -34.65 92.43
C LYS A 209 -78.88 -35.25 92.96
N GLU A 210 -77.85 -34.44 93.14
CA GLU A 210 -76.47 -34.74 93.50
C GLU A 210 -76.29 -34.46 94.99
N MET A 211 -77.03 -33.54 95.60
CA MET A 211 -77.30 -33.62 97.05
C MET A 211 -77.99 -34.95 97.44
N MET A 212 -78.62 -35.65 96.47
CA MET A 212 -79.07 -37.04 96.65
C MET A 212 -78.05 -38.13 96.22
N LEU A 213 -77.06 -37.82 95.36
CA LEU A 213 -76.06 -38.77 94.83
C LEU A 213 -74.63 -38.56 95.36
N ASP A 214 -74.23 -37.40 95.87
CA ASP A 214 -73.06 -37.08 96.72
C ASP A 214 -73.15 -37.73 98.10
N LYS A 215 -74.33 -38.26 98.46
CA LYS A 215 -74.47 -39.26 99.53
C LYS A 215 -73.92 -40.64 99.11
N GLN A 216 -73.69 -40.86 97.82
CA GLN A 216 -73.29 -42.12 97.20
C GLN A 216 -71.97 -42.02 96.40
N GLU A 217 -71.52 -40.84 95.98
CA GLU A 217 -70.36 -40.67 95.09
C GLU A 217 -69.16 -39.93 95.72
N GLY A 218 -69.15 -39.74 97.03
CA GLY A 218 -67.98 -39.33 97.82
C GLY A 218 -66.83 -40.37 97.88
N GLN A 219 -66.80 -41.37 97.00
CA GLN A 219 -65.84 -42.48 97.07
C GLN A 219 -65.02 -42.75 95.79
N LEU A 220 -65.22 -42.08 94.64
CA LEU A 220 -64.63 -42.59 93.40
C LEU A 220 -63.87 -41.62 92.48
N ILE A 221 -63.68 -40.34 92.81
CA ILE A 221 -62.99 -39.42 91.89
C ILE A 221 -61.83 -38.70 92.59
N LYS A 222 -60.87 -39.53 93.03
CA LYS A 222 -59.51 -39.15 93.44
C LYS A 222 -58.43 -39.77 92.52
N LYS A 223 -58.80 -40.31 91.35
CA LYS A 223 -57.98 -41.28 90.60
C LYS A 223 -57.74 -41.02 89.09
N LYS A 224 -57.99 -39.83 88.55
CA LYS A 224 -57.73 -39.58 87.11
C LYS A 224 -57.05 -38.23 86.83
N ALA A 225 -55.87 -38.06 87.43
CA ALA A 225 -54.98 -36.92 87.22
C ALA A 225 -53.59 -37.35 86.70
N GLU A 226 -53.44 -38.56 86.16
CA GLU A 226 -52.13 -39.16 85.81
C GLU A 226 -51.85 -39.34 84.30
N GLU A 227 -52.74 -38.94 83.38
CA GLU A 227 -52.58 -39.25 81.94
C GLU A 227 -51.86 -38.15 81.11
N ASP A 228 -51.42 -37.04 81.72
CA ASP A 228 -50.96 -35.84 80.97
C ASP A 228 -49.43 -35.69 80.81
N GLU A 229 -48.63 -36.70 81.21
CA GLU A 229 -47.15 -36.60 81.20
C GLU A 229 -46.46 -37.21 79.95
N ILE A 230 -47.12 -38.08 79.18
CA ILE A 230 -46.48 -38.87 78.10
C ILE A 230 -46.26 -38.08 76.79
N LEU A 231 -46.95 -36.96 76.57
CA LEU A 231 -46.91 -36.25 75.28
C LEU A 231 -45.65 -35.35 75.09
N ARG A 232 -44.87 -35.07 76.15
CA ARG A 232 -43.78 -34.08 76.10
C ARG A 232 -42.41 -34.64 75.66
N GLU A 233 -42.23 -35.96 75.61
CA GLU A 233 -40.90 -36.55 75.41
C GLU A 233 -40.56 -36.82 73.93
N GLN A 234 -41.56 -37.03 73.07
CA GLN A 234 -41.38 -37.36 71.65
C GLN A 234 -40.84 -36.19 70.79
N GLN A 235 -41.10 -34.94 71.18
CA GLN A 235 -40.69 -33.75 70.41
C GLN A 235 -39.18 -33.44 70.52
N LYS A 236 -38.47 -34.00 71.51
CA LYS A 236 -37.04 -33.73 71.74
C LYS A 236 -36.10 -34.55 70.84
N GLN A 237 -36.54 -35.70 70.30
CA GLN A 237 -35.70 -36.56 69.45
C GLN A 237 -35.63 -36.09 67.99
N GLU A 238 -36.68 -35.48 67.43
CA GLU A 238 -36.70 -35.07 66.02
C GLU A 238 -35.75 -33.89 65.71
N ILE A 239 -35.51 -33.01 66.68
CA ILE A 239 -34.65 -31.83 66.51
C ILE A 239 -33.18 -32.24 66.37
N LYS A 240 -32.73 -33.30 67.08
CA LYS A 240 -31.35 -33.78 67.01
C LYS A 240 -31.00 -34.41 65.65
N ASN A 241 -31.94 -35.10 65.01
CA ASN A 241 -31.71 -35.77 63.72
C ASN A 241 -31.60 -34.78 62.54
N LYS A 242 -32.22 -33.60 62.63
CA LYS A 242 -32.11 -32.56 61.60
C LYS A 242 -30.75 -31.86 61.60
N GLN A 243 -30.13 -31.67 62.77
CA GLN A 243 -28.80 -31.06 62.88
C GLN A 243 -27.68 -31.92 62.29
N GLN A 244 -27.76 -33.26 62.40
CA GLN A 244 -26.75 -34.16 61.84
C GLN A 244 -26.77 -34.24 60.30
N LYS A 245 -27.92 -34.00 59.65
CA LYS A 245 -28.01 -33.99 58.18
C LYS A 245 -27.37 -32.73 57.59
N LEU A 246 -27.58 -31.58 58.23
CA LEU A 246 -27.04 -30.30 57.78
C LEU A 246 -25.49 -30.25 57.79
N LEU A 247 -24.87 -30.95 58.75
CA LEU A 247 -23.41 -31.04 58.86
C LEU A 247 -22.78 -31.83 57.71
N LYS A 248 -23.42 -32.92 57.26
CA LYS A 248 -22.93 -33.74 56.14
C LYS A 248 -23.04 -33.00 54.80
N GLU A 249 -24.14 -32.29 54.57
CA GLU A 249 -24.32 -31.46 53.37
C GLU A 249 -23.28 -30.31 53.31
N HIS A 250 -22.87 -29.78 54.45
CA HIS A 250 -21.82 -28.77 54.52
C HIS A 250 -20.43 -29.35 54.18
N GLU A 251 -20.09 -30.55 54.65
CA GLU A 251 -18.82 -31.21 54.32
C GLU A 251 -18.72 -31.50 52.81
N GLU A 252 -19.77 -32.06 52.20
CA GLU A 252 -19.82 -32.34 50.76
C GLU A 252 -19.72 -31.07 49.88
N PHE A 253 -20.27 -29.94 50.35
CA PHE A 253 -20.13 -28.66 49.65
C PHE A 253 -18.70 -28.11 49.72
N MET A 254 -18.01 -28.28 50.84
CA MET A 254 -16.64 -27.81 51.01
C MET A 254 -15.64 -28.63 50.18
N ASP A 255 -15.88 -29.93 50.02
CA ASP A 255 -15.06 -30.79 49.16
C ASP A 255 -15.25 -30.45 47.67
N LYS A 256 -16.50 -30.25 47.21
CA LYS A 256 -16.75 -29.76 45.84
C LYS A 256 -16.12 -28.40 45.56
N ARG A 257 -16.09 -27.50 46.55
CA ARG A 257 -15.42 -26.20 46.42
C ARG A 257 -13.90 -26.36 46.29
N ARG A 258 -13.30 -27.34 46.96
CA ARG A 258 -11.86 -27.64 46.86
C ARG A 258 -11.53 -28.21 45.49
N GLU A 259 -12.33 -29.13 44.96
CA GLU A 259 -12.17 -29.70 43.62
C GLU A 259 -12.26 -28.61 42.53
N LEU A 260 -13.22 -27.68 42.64
CA LEU A 260 -13.32 -26.53 41.73
C LEU A 260 -12.08 -25.62 41.78
N GLN A 261 -11.57 -25.33 42.98
CA GLN A 261 -10.36 -24.52 43.14
C GLN A 261 -9.10 -25.19 42.59
N GLU A 262 -8.99 -26.51 42.70
CA GLU A 262 -7.89 -27.29 42.12
C GLU A 262 -7.98 -27.35 40.59
N HIS A 263 -9.20 -27.45 40.04
CA HIS A 263 -9.41 -27.41 38.60
C HIS A 263 -9.09 -26.04 38.00
N GLU A 264 -9.51 -24.95 38.65
CA GLU A 264 -9.16 -23.58 38.23
C GLU A 264 -7.64 -23.33 38.24
N LYS A 265 -6.94 -23.82 39.27
CA LYS A 265 -5.47 -23.76 39.33
C LYS A 265 -4.81 -24.53 38.19
N SER A 266 -5.31 -25.73 37.88
CA SER A 266 -4.78 -26.53 36.76
C SER A 266 -4.96 -25.84 35.41
N ILE A 267 -6.08 -25.16 35.19
CA ILE A 267 -6.32 -24.38 33.96
C ILE A 267 -5.35 -23.20 33.89
N LEU A 268 -5.15 -22.49 35.00
CA LEU A 268 -4.23 -21.36 35.06
C LEU A 268 -2.77 -21.78 34.77
N GLU A 269 -2.33 -22.92 35.32
CA GLU A 269 -0.99 -23.46 35.05
C GLU A 269 -0.82 -23.91 33.58
N GLU A 270 -1.88 -24.39 32.93
CA GLU A 270 -1.85 -24.71 31.49
C GLU A 270 -1.82 -23.46 30.61
N GLU A 271 -2.52 -22.40 31.00
CA GLU A 271 -2.48 -21.11 30.32
C GLU A 271 -1.10 -20.45 30.45
N ASP A 272 -0.51 -20.47 31.65
CA ASP A 272 0.84 -19.97 31.90
C ASP A 272 1.90 -20.71 31.06
N LYS A 273 1.78 -22.04 30.94
CA LYS A 273 2.67 -22.83 30.06
C LYS A 273 2.52 -22.43 28.59
N LYS A 274 1.29 -22.20 28.10
CA LYS A 274 1.04 -21.72 26.73
C LYS A 274 1.60 -20.32 26.50
N ILE A 275 1.53 -19.44 27.50
CA ILE A 275 2.12 -18.10 27.44
C ILE A 275 3.65 -18.21 27.32
N ILE A 276 4.30 -19.04 28.15
CA ILE A 276 5.75 -19.26 28.11
C ILE A 276 6.19 -19.84 26.76
N GLU A 277 5.46 -20.82 26.22
CA GLU A 277 5.74 -21.40 24.90
C GLU A 277 5.62 -20.37 23.77
N HIS A 278 4.60 -19.51 23.84
CA HIS A 278 4.38 -18.45 22.87
C HIS A 278 5.46 -17.35 22.95
N GLU A 279 5.88 -16.99 24.17
CA GLU A 279 7.00 -16.07 24.39
C GLU A 279 8.32 -16.64 23.85
N TYR A 280 8.61 -17.90 24.15
CA TYR A 280 9.78 -18.60 23.61
C TYR A 280 9.75 -18.65 22.07
N HIS A 281 8.60 -18.91 21.46
CA HIS A 281 8.46 -18.89 20.00
C HIS A 281 8.68 -17.49 19.43
N LYS A 282 8.14 -16.45 20.08
CA LYS A 282 8.31 -15.05 19.69
C LYS A 282 9.79 -14.63 19.77
N GLU A 283 10.49 -15.01 20.84
CA GLU A 283 11.91 -14.75 21.02
C GLU A 283 12.75 -15.47 19.95
N LYS A 284 12.45 -16.75 19.68
CA LYS A 284 13.12 -17.52 18.61
C LYS A 284 12.94 -16.90 17.22
N VAL A 285 11.74 -16.41 16.90
CA VAL A 285 11.46 -15.71 15.64
C VAL A 285 12.24 -14.39 15.57
N LEU A 286 12.33 -13.66 16.68
CA LEU A 286 13.05 -12.39 16.76
C LEU A 286 14.57 -12.60 16.61
N GLN A 287 15.10 -13.64 17.23
CA GLN A 287 16.49 -14.07 17.07
C GLN A 287 16.79 -14.46 15.62
N MET A 288 15.92 -15.26 14.97
CA MET A 288 16.09 -15.59 13.55
C MET A 288 16.02 -14.36 12.63
N ARG A 289 15.21 -13.34 12.97
CA ARG A 289 15.19 -12.07 12.23
C ARG A 289 16.50 -11.32 12.40
N LYS A 290 17.03 -11.24 13.63
CA LYS A 290 18.32 -10.63 13.95
C LYS A 290 19.46 -11.32 13.22
N ASP A 291 19.48 -12.65 13.18
CA ASP A 291 20.49 -13.43 12.48
C ASP A 291 20.41 -13.23 10.96
N ARG A 292 19.22 -13.18 10.36
CA ARG A 292 19.05 -12.85 8.94
C ARG A 292 19.50 -11.43 8.61
N GLU A 293 19.25 -10.48 9.51
CA GLU A 293 19.70 -9.10 9.34
C GLU A 293 21.22 -9.00 9.44
N ASN A 294 21.83 -9.65 10.44
CA ASN A 294 23.28 -9.75 10.59
C ASN A 294 23.93 -10.39 9.35
N GLN A 295 23.36 -11.48 8.82
CA GLN A 295 23.85 -12.09 7.57
C GLN A 295 23.74 -11.14 6.37
N LYS A 296 22.67 -10.35 6.27
CA LYS A 296 22.54 -9.32 5.22
C LYS A 296 23.57 -8.20 5.39
N GLN A 297 23.84 -7.78 6.63
CA GLN A 297 24.85 -6.77 6.94
C GLN A 297 26.25 -7.29 6.61
N GLN A 298 26.60 -8.51 7.04
CA GLN A 298 27.86 -9.16 6.70
C GLN A 298 28.07 -9.29 5.18
N LYS A 299 27.04 -9.69 4.42
CA LYS A 299 27.11 -9.71 2.95
C LYS A 299 27.35 -8.31 2.35
N LYS A 300 26.71 -7.27 2.89
CA LYS A 300 26.95 -5.88 2.47
C LYS A 300 28.37 -5.43 2.81
N GLU A 301 28.90 -5.79 3.96
CA GLU A 301 30.27 -5.48 4.37
C GLU A 301 31.31 -6.22 3.52
N GLN A 302 31.09 -7.50 3.22
CA GLN A 302 31.93 -8.26 2.30
C GLN A 302 31.95 -7.64 0.91
N LEU A 303 30.79 -7.23 0.39
CA LEU A 303 30.71 -6.54 -0.90
C LEU A 303 31.41 -5.18 -0.87
N ARG A 304 31.28 -4.42 0.23
CA ARG A 304 32.03 -3.16 0.43
C ARG A 304 33.54 -3.39 0.48
N LYS A 305 34.01 -4.44 1.17
CA LYS A 305 35.43 -4.82 1.20
C LYS A 305 35.94 -5.17 -0.19
N GLN A 306 35.21 -6.00 -0.95
CA GLN A 306 35.57 -6.30 -2.34
C GLN A 306 35.68 -5.05 -3.23
N ILE A 307 34.74 -4.11 -3.11
CA ILE A 307 34.79 -2.83 -3.84
C ILE A 307 36.00 -1.98 -3.39
N TYR A 308 36.29 -1.98 -2.09
CA TYR A 308 37.43 -1.26 -1.53
C TYR A 308 38.75 -1.82 -2.06
N ASP A 309 38.92 -3.13 -2.01
CA ASP A 309 40.12 -3.82 -2.50
C ASP A 309 40.34 -3.55 -3.99
N LEU A 310 39.27 -3.57 -4.80
CA LEU A 310 39.32 -3.27 -6.23
C LEU A 310 39.70 -1.80 -6.50
N ARG A 311 39.25 -0.86 -5.66
CA ARG A 311 39.68 0.55 -5.73
C ARG A 311 41.13 0.75 -5.32
N VAL A 312 41.61 0.04 -4.30
CA VAL A 312 43.01 0.08 -3.87
C VAL A 312 43.92 -0.45 -4.98
N GLU A 313 43.51 -1.51 -5.68
CA GLU A 313 44.25 -2.05 -6.81
C GLU A 313 44.29 -1.08 -8.00
N GLN A 314 43.18 -0.42 -8.33
CA GLN A 314 43.14 0.66 -9.33
C GLN A 314 44.04 1.83 -8.96
N GLN A 315 44.07 2.23 -7.69
CA GLN A 315 44.90 3.33 -7.23
C GLN A 315 46.40 2.98 -7.30
N LYS A 316 46.77 1.75 -6.93
CA LYS A 316 48.15 1.25 -7.12
C LYS A 316 48.57 1.27 -8.58
N GLN A 317 47.72 0.81 -9.50
CA GLN A 317 48.01 0.87 -10.93
C GLN A 317 48.19 2.31 -11.44
N GLN A 318 47.42 3.26 -10.92
CA GLN A 318 47.59 4.69 -11.25
C GLN A 318 48.91 5.25 -10.72
N GLU A 319 49.29 4.90 -9.49
CA GLU A 319 50.57 5.29 -8.89
C GLU A 319 51.76 4.68 -9.66
N ASP A 320 51.69 3.41 -10.03
CA ASP A 320 52.74 2.73 -10.81
C ASP A 320 52.90 3.37 -12.20
N ASN A 321 51.80 3.67 -12.89
CA ASN A 321 51.83 4.37 -14.19
C ASN A 321 52.42 5.79 -14.07
N TYR A 322 52.11 6.50 -12.97
CA TYR A 322 52.66 7.82 -12.70
C TYR A 322 54.17 7.75 -12.44
N MET A 323 54.63 6.77 -11.65
CA MET A 323 56.05 6.56 -11.36
C MET A 323 56.86 6.18 -12.61
N GLN A 324 56.32 5.35 -13.51
CA GLN A 324 56.94 5.03 -14.80
C GLN A 324 57.08 6.28 -15.70
N THR A 325 56.09 7.17 -15.67
CA THR A 325 56.13 8.42 -16.44
C THR A 325 57.22 9.37 -15.92
N ILE A 326 57.38 9.46 -14.59
CA ILE A 326 58.45 10.25 -13.97
C ILE A 326 59.84 9.69 -14.32
N GLN A 327 60.01 8.37 -14.30
CA GLN A 327 61.29 7.73 -14.65
C GLN A 327 61.69 8.02 -16.11
N LYS A 328 60.76 7.94 -17.06
CA LYS A 328 61.02 8.28 -18.48
C LYS A 328 61.47 9.74 -18.65
N HIS A 329 60.81 10.68 -17.98
CA HIS A 329 61.23 12.08 -18.04
C HIS A 329 62.59 12.35 -17.40
N ALA A 330 62.97 11.60 -16.36
CA ALA A 330 64.30 11.71 -15.75
C ALA A 330 65.43 11.18 -16.67
N GLU A 331 65.14 10.17 -17.51
CA GLU A 331 66.08 9.63 -18.49
C GLU A 331 66.27 10.56 -19.69
N GLU A 332 65.19 11.15 -20.20
CA GLU A 332 65.23 12.14 -21.30
C GLU A 332 66.04 13.40 -20.94
N LEU A 333 65.96 13.83 -19.67
CA LEU A 333 66.69 15.01 -19.18
C LEU A 333 68.19 14.77 -19.05
N LYS A 334 68.60 13.53 -18.73
CA LYS A 334 70.01 13.12 -18.69
C LYS A 334 70.63 13.02 -20.09
N GLN A 335 69.88 12.52 -21.07
CA GLN A 335 70.37 12.42 -22.45
C GLN A 335 70.63 13.80 -23.10
N LYS A 336 69.75 14.79 -22.84
CA LYS A 336 69.94 16.15 -23.35
C LYS A 336 71.16 16.88 -22.78
N GLN A 337 71.52 16.62 -21.52
CA GLN A 337 72.70 17.22 -20.89
C GLN A 337 74.02 16.64 -21.42
N GLU A 338 74.01 15.41 -21.93
CA GLU A 338 75.19 14.72 -22.46
C GLU A 338 75.54 15.14 -23.91
N GLU A 339 74.55 15.63 -24.68
CA GLU A 339 74.73 16.11 -26.06
C GLU A 339 75.30 17.54 -26.13
N GLU A 340 74.91 18.43 -25.21
CA GLU A 340 75.42 19.82 -25.14
C GLU A 340 76.90 19.92 -24.74
N LEU A 341 77.40 18.93 -24.00
CA LEU A 341 78.81 18.88 -23.57
C LEU A 341 79.75 18.49 -24.73
N LYS A 342 79.27 17.67 -25.69
CA LYS A 342 80.08 17.19 -26.83
C LYS A 342 80.31 18.24 -27.93
N GLN A 343 79.42 19.24 -28.05
CA GLN A 343 79.55 20.29 -29.07
C GLN A 343 80.57 21.38 -28.70
N LYS A 344 80.82 21.63 -27.41
CA LYS A 344 81.67 22.73 -26.94
C LYS A 344 83.18 22.46 -27.01
N GLU A 345 83.58 21.22 -27.25
CA GLU A 345 85.00 20.81 -27.29
C GLU A 345 85.60 20.86 -28.71
N LEU A 346 84.76 20.85 -29.75
CA LEU A 346 85.18 20.74 -31.16
C LEU A 346 85.55 22.10 -31.79
N GLU A 347 84.95 23.20 -31.33
CA GLU A 347 85.15 24.56 -31.87
C GLU A 347 86.48 25.21 -31.44
N LYS A 348 87.12 24.74 -30.36
CA LYS A 348 88.31 25.40 -29.79
C LYS A 348 89.63 25.05 -30.49
N ALA A 349 89.68 23.98 -31.28
CA ALA A 349 90.92 23.45 -31.84
C ALA A 349 91.27 23.97 -33.24
N GLN A 350 90.29 24.43 -34.02
CA GLN A 350 90.49 24.88 -35.41
C GLN A 350 90.92 26.35 -35.53
N MET A 351 90.73 27.15 -34.47
CA MET A 351 90.85 28.62 -34.52
C MET A 351 92.30 29.16 -34.50
N VAL A 352 93.30 28.33 -34.17
CA VAL A 352 94.66 28.80 -33.84
C VAL A 352 95.65 28.70 -35.03
N GLN A 353 95.43 27.80 -36.00
CA GLN A 353 96.38 27.58 -37.11
C GLN A 353 96.06 28.39 -38.38
N ASP A 354 94.81 28.81 -38.57
CA ASP A 354 94.39 29.64 -39.72
C ASP A 354 94.79 31.12 -39.58
N ALA A 355 95.18 31.58 -38.39
CA ALA A 355 95.40 33.01 -38.10
C ALA A 355 96.65 33.62 -38.76
N GLU A 356 97.70 32.83 -39.02
CA GLU A 356 99.00 33.36 -39.45
C GLU A 356 99.19 33.37 -40.98
N THR A 357 98.68 32.35 -41.68
CA THR A 357 98.73 32.27 -43.15
C THR A 357 97.66 33.17 -43.81
N MET A 358 96.58 33.49 -43.09
CA MET A 358 95.54 34.42 -43.52
C MET A 358 95.98 35.88 -43.50
N ARG A 359 96.98 36.26 -42.67
CA ARG A 359 97.41 37.65 -42.43
C ARG A 359 98.03 38.36 -43.65
N LEU A 360 98.77 37.63 -44.48
CA LEU A 360 99.45 38.18 -45.67
C LEU A 360 98.57 38.17 -46.93
N LYS A 361 97.72 37.14 -47.11
CA LYS A 361 96.62 37.17 -48.09
C LYS A 361 95.50 38.15 -47.69
N GLN A 362 95.36 38.47 -46.40
CA GLN A 362 94.37 39.39 -45.85
C GLN A 362 94.50 40.79 -46.39
N LEU A 363 95.70 41.37 -46.53
CA LEU A 363 95.83 42.79 -46.87
C LEU A 363 95.35 43.14 -48.29
N GLN A 364 95.62 42.28 -49.27
CA GLN A 364 95.16 42.46 -50.66
C GLN A 364 93.70 42.06 -50.84
N ILE A 365 93.29 40.95 -50.22
CA ILE A 365 91.89 40.55 -50.17
C ILE A 365 91.07 41.53 -49.31
N GLN A 366 91.64 42.27 -48.34
CA GLN A 366 90.95 43.24 -47.46
C GLN A 366 90.46 44.46 -48.22
N GLN A 367 91.16 44.92 -49.25
CA GLN A 367 90.71 46.08 -50.02
C GLN A 367 89.54 45.72 -50.94
N GLN A 368 89.62 44.60 -51.68
CA GLN A 368 88.52 44.10 -52.51
C GLN A 368 87.37 43.49 -51.68
N LYS A 369 87.66 42.85 -50.54
CA LYS A 369 86.64 42.44 -49.56
C LYS A 369 86.05 43.64 -48.85
N LYS A 370 86.75 44.75 -48.56
CA LYS A 370 86.09 45.92 -47.95
C LYS A 370 85.02 46.50 -48.88
N THR A 371 85.29 46.59 -50.19
CA THR A 371 84.31 47.08 -51.16
C THR A 371 83.17 46.08 -51.42
N ASN A 372 83.48 44.79 -51.58
CA ASN A 372 82.45 43.77 -51.77
C ASN A 372 81.67 43.48 -50.47
N GLN A 373 82.31 43.52 -49.31
CA GLN A 373 81.64 43.44 -48.00
C GLN A 373 80.82 44.68 -47.72
N GLN A 374 81.21 45.88 -48.16
CA GLN A 374 80.33 47.05 -48.05
C GLN A 374 79.10 46.90 -48.95
N ALA A 375 79.26 46.40 -50.17
CA ALA A 375 78.13 46.13 -51.07
C ALA A 375 77.24 44.96 -50.58
N GLU A 376 77.83 43.85 -50.11
CA GLU A 376 77.12 42.72 -49.49
C GLU A 376 76.49 43.14 -48.16
N GLN A 377 77.16 43.96 -47.33
CA GLN A 377 76.58 44.52 -46.11
C GLN A 377 75.43 45.47 -46.43
N GLU A 378 75.49 46.26 -47.49
CA GLU A 378 74.36 47.09 -47.90
C GLU A 378 73.18 46.24 -48.40
N VAL A 379 73.44 45.16 -49.14
CA VAL A 379 72.39 44.23 -49.59
C VAL A 379 71.82 43.45 -48.40
N ASP A 380 72.65 42.89 -47.52
CA ASP A 380 72.26 42.22 -46.29
C ASP A 380 71.55 43.17 -45.34
N PHE A 381 71.96 44.43 -45.25
CA PHE A 381 71.32 45.45 -44.43
C PHE A 381 69.95 45.81 -45.00
N LYS A 382 69.82 45.96 -46.32
CA LYS A 382 68.52 46.14 -47.00
C LYS A 382 67.62 44.92 -46.84
N GLN A 383 68.17 43.70 -46.88
CA GLN A 383 67.43 42.46 -46.66
C GLN A 383 67.01 42.31 -45.19
N LYS A 384 67.88 42.65 -44.24
CA LYS A 384 67.57 42.68 -42.80
C LYS A 384 66.55 43.75 -42.46
N LEU A 385 66.64 44.94 -43.06
CA LEU A 385 65.62 45.98 -42.93
C LEU A 385 64.27 45.52 -43.47
N LYS A 386 64.24 44.93 -44.67
CA LYS A 386 63.00 44.33 -45.21
C LYS A 386 62.47 43.19 -44.34
N ALA A 387 63.34 42.36 -43.79
CA ALA A 387 62.95 41.26 -42.90
C ALA A 387 62.42 41.80 -41.56
N LEU A 388 62.99 42.89 -41.04
CA LEU A 388 62.49 43.58 -39.85
C LEU A 388 61.14 44.25 -40.11
N GLU A 389 60.97 44.94 -41.25
CA GLU A 389 59.68 45.50 -41.67
C GLU A 389 58.61 44.41 -41.86
N GLN A 390 58.98 43.26 -42.44
CA GLN A 390 58.08 42.11 -42.57
C GLN A 390 57.74 41.50 -41.21
N LEU A 391 58.72 41.37 -40.30
CA LEU A 391 58.49 40.91 -38.93
C LEU A 391 57.55 41.85 -38.18
N GLU A 392 57.75 43.17 -38.30
CA GLU A 392 56.89 44.17 -37.68
C GLU A 392 55.46 44.10 -38.24
N GLN A 393 55.29 43.94 -39.56
CA GLN A 393 53.97 43.73 -40.17
C GLN A 393 53.30 42.43 -39.68
N VAL A 394 54.05 41.33 -39.57
CA VAL A 394 53.54 40.06 -39.05
C VAL A 394 53.16 40.18 -37.58
N GLU A 395 53.95 40.89 -36.77
CA GLU A 395 53.66 41.13 -35.37
C GLU A 395 52.42 42.02 -35.19
N GLN A 396 52.28 43.08 -36.00
CA GLN A 396 51.07 43.91 -36.03
C GLN A 396 49.83 43.09 -36.42
N LEU A 397 49.93 42.25 -37.46
CA LEU A 397 48.84 41.36 -37.87
C LEU A 397 48.49 40.35 -36.78
N GLN A 398 49.47 39.74 -36.12
CA GLN A 398 49.25 38.83 -35.00
C GLN A 398 48.58 39.54 -33.83
N ASN A 399 49.06 40.74 -33.46
CA ASN A 399 48.45 41.56 -32.42
C ASN A 399 47.00 41.93 -32.75
N ASP A 400 46.71 42.27 -34.00
CA ASP A 400 45.35 42.59 -34.42
C ASP A 400 44.43 41.36 -34.45
N VAL A 401 44.94 40.18 -34.83
CA VAL A 401 44.22 38.91 -34.70
C VAL A 401 43.93 38.59 -33.24
N LEU A 402 44.90 38.78 -32.34
CA LEU A 402 44.71 38.59 -30.90
C LEU A 402 43.67 39.57 -30.32
N LYS A 403 43.73 40.85 -30.71
CA LYS A 403 42.74 41.86 -30.32
C LYS A 403 41.33 41.49 -30.79
N LYS A 404 41.18 41.04 -32.04
CA LYS A 404 39.88 40.57 -32.57
C LYS A 404 39.39 39.35 -31.80
N ARG A 405 40.22 38.33 -31.62
CA ARG A 405 39.88 37.13 -30.84
C ARG A 405 39.45 37.47 -29.41
N ASN A 406 40.14 38.40 -28.75
CA ASN A 406 39.78 38.84 -27.40
C ASN A 406 38.44 39.59 -27.38
N LYS A 407 38.13 40.41 -28.39
CA LYS A 407 36.82 41.05 -28.53
C LYS A 407 35.71 40.01 -28.72
N ASP A 408 35.90 39.06 -29.62
CA ASP A 408 34.94 37.99 -29.89
C ASP A 408 34.67 37.15 -28.63
N LEU A 409 35.73 36.85 -27.87
CA LEU A 409 35.63 36.13 -26.60
C LEU A 409 34.87 36.93 -25.54
N GLN A 410 35.09 38.23 -25.44
CA GLN A 410 34.34 39.11 -24.53
C GLN A 410 32.87 39.20 -24.92
N GLU A 411 32.55 39.31 -26.21
CA GLU A 411 31.17 39.30 -26.70
C GLU A 411 30.47 37.97 -26.40
N TYR A 412 31.15 36.85 -26.63
CA TYR A 412 30.63 35.54 -26.29
C TYR A 412 30.37 35.38 -24.78
N GLN A 413 31.28 35.87 -23.93
CA GLN A 413 31.07 35.90 -22.48
C GLN A 413 29.85 36.76 -22.09
N LYS A 414 29.67 37.93 -22.72
CA LYS A 414 28.48 38.76 -22.51
C LYS A 414 27.19 38.03 -22.89
N ILE A 415 27.18 37.33 -24.03
CA ILE A 415 26.04 36.51 -24.46
C ILE A 415 25.75 35.40 -23.43
N GLN A 416 26.77 34.71 -22.94
CA GLN A 416 26.60 33.67 -21.92
C GLN A 416 26.06 34.23 -20.59
N ILE A 417 26.54 35.40 -20.16
CA ILE A 417 26.06 36.08 -18.96
C ILE A 417 24.58 36.45 -19.12
N GLU A 418 24.20 37.04 -20.26
CA GLU A 418 22.81 37.42 -20.52
C GLU A 418 21.90 36.19 -20.63
N ALA A 419 22.36 35.11 -21.28
CA ALA A 419 21.62 33.84 -21.33
C ALA A 419 21.40 33.26 -19.92
N LYS A 420 22.43 33.25 -19.06
CA LYS A 420 22.30 32.81 -17.66
C LYS A 420 21.36 33.72 -16.85
N LYS A 421 21.38 35.03 -17.11
CA LYS A 421 20.49 36.00 -16.47
C LYS A 421 19.04 35.78 -16.90
N GLN A 422 18.80 35.54 -18.18
CA GLN A 422 17.48 35.22 -18.71
C GLN A 422 16.97 33.88 -18.18
N GLN A 423 17.82 32.86 -18.09
CA GLN A 423 17.47 31.58 -17.48
C GLN A 423 17.07 31.75 -16.01
N ARG A 424 17.82 32.51 -15.22
CA ARG A 424 17.46 32.81 -13.83
C ARG A 424 16.14 33.58 -13.71
N ARG A 425 15.90 34.55 -14.59
CA ARG A 425 14.60 35.25 -14.66
C ARG A 425 13.46 34.30 -14.97
N ASN A 426 13.64 33.41 -15.94
CA ASN A 426 12.64 32.41 -16.30
C ASN A 426 12.35 31.44 -15.15
N GLN A 427 13.39 30.99 -14.44
CA GLN A 427 13.26 30.15 -13.24
C GLN A 427 12.47 30.88 -12.15
N TYR A 428 12.84 32.12 -11.84
CA TYR A 428 12.12 32.93 -10.86
C TYR A 428 10.65 33.16 -11.26
N MET A 429 10.38 33.45 -12.54
CA MET A 429 9.00 33.60 -13.03
C MET A 429 8.22 32.28 -12.97
N GLN A 430 8.88 31.14 -13.16
CA GLN A 430 8.27 29.83 -13.03
C GLN A 430 7.96 29.52 -11.56
N GLU A 431 8.90 29.75 -10.64
CA GLU A 431 8.69 29.61 -9.19
C GLU A 431 7.54 30.49 -8.71
N LEU A 432 7.46 31.73 -9.20
CA LEU A 432 6.36 32.65 -8.88
C LEU A 432 5.01 32.12 -9.39
N LYS A 433 4.97 31.57 -10.61
CA LYS A 433 3.75 30.95 -11.18
C LYS A 433 3.34 29.70 -10.39
N GLU A 434 4.29 28.85 -10.03
CA GLU A 434 4.04 27.64 -9.23
C GLU A 434 3.54 28.00 -7.82
N SER A 435 4.13 29.03 -7.20
CA SER A 435 3.67 29.56 -5.92
C SER A 435 2.24 30.11 -6.01
N LEU A 436 1.93 30.90 -7.05
CA LEU A 436 0.60 31.43 -7.27
C LEU A 436 -0.43 30.32 -7.52
N GLN A 437 -0.06 29.32 -8.32
CA GLN A 437 -0.92 28.16 -8.61
C GLN A 437 -1.18 27.34 -7.34
N MET A 438 -0.16 27.14 -6.50
CA MET A 438 -0.32 26.49 -5.19
C MET A 438 -1.26 27.29 -4.28
N GLN A 439 -1.11 28.61 -4.25
CA GLN A 439 -1.99 29.49 -3.46
C GLN A 439 -3.44 29.43 -3.96
N GLN A 440 -3.66 29.49 -5.27
CA GLN A 440 -4.99 29.36 -5.88
C GLN A 440 -5.61 27.99 -5.58
N ARG A 441 -4.82 26.91 -5.65
CA ARG A 441 -5.27 25.57 -5.28
C ARG A 441 -5.65 25.48 -3.80
N ASN A 442 -4.86 26.07 -2.90
CA ASN A 442 -5.20 26.11 -1.48
C ASN A 442 -6.48 26.91 -1.23
N GLN A 443 -6.70 28.01 -1.96
CA GLN A 443 -7.94 28.78 -1.89
C GLN A 443 -9.14 28.00 -2.42
N SER A 444 -9.02 27.33 -3.57
CA SER A 444 -10.11 26.50 -4.10
C SER A 444 -10.42 25.33 -3.18
N GLU A 445 -9.41 24.65 -2.63
CA GLU A 445 -9.60 23.58 -1.66
C GLU A 445 -10.26 24.06 -0.35
N LYS A 446 -10.00 25.30 0.10
CA LYS A 446 -10.69 25.93 1.23
C LYS A 446 -12.14 26.26 0.89
N GLN A 447 -12.41 26.78 -0.31
CA GLN A 447 -13.78 27.06 -0.77
C GLN A 447 -14.61 25.79 -0.87
N VAL A 448 -14.03 24.71 -1.41
CA VAL A 448 -14.67 23.38 -1.46
C VAL A 448 -14.98 22.88 -0.05
N TYR A 449 -14.03 22.99 0.88
CA TYR A 449 -14.27 22.64 2.28
C TYR A 449 -15.40 23.47 2.89
N ASN A 450 -15.40 24.80 2.74
CA ASN A 450 -16.43 25.67 3.30
C ASN A 450 -17.82 25.37 2.73
N SER A 451 -17.92 25.15 1.41
CA SER A 451 -19.18 24.77 0.77
C SER A 451 -19.68 23.41 1.26
N TRP A 452 -18.80 22.42 1.36
CA TRP A 452 -19.13 21.10 1.92
C TRP A 452 -19.57 21.20 3.39
N ALA A 453 -18.84 21.98 4.19
CA ALA A 453 -19.12 22.15 5.61
C ALA A 453 -20.45 22.89 5.86
N GLN A 454 -20.78 23.88 5.03
CA GLN A 454 -22.08 24.56 5.05
C GLN A 454 -23.22 23.60 4.70
N GLN A 455 -23.06 22.80 3.64
CA GLN A 455 -24.05 21.76 3.30
C GLN A 455 -24.27 20.79 4.45
N CYS A 456 -23.20 20.32 5.10
CA CYS A 456 -23.33 19.44 6.26
C CYS A 456 -24.02 20.13 7.46
N ILE A 457 -23.77 21.42 7.70
CA ILE A 457 -24.49 22.17 8.75
C ILE A 457 -25.98 22.27 8.43
N GLU A 458 -26.32 22.61 7.18
CA GLU A 458 -27.71 22.74 6.74
C GLU A 458 -28.43 21.41 6.87
N GLU A 459 -27.84 20.32 6.37
CA GLU A 459 -28.40 18.97 6.53
C GLU A 459 -28.58 18.59 8.01
N TRP A 460 -27.63 18.90 8.88
CA TRP A 460 -27.76 18.60 10.33
C TRP A 460 -28.78 19.49 11.04
N LYS A 461 -28.93 20.73 10.60
CA LYS A 461 -29.98 21.64 11.07
C LYS A 461 -31.36 21.13 10.67
N ASP A 462 -31.52 20.70 9.42
CA ASP A 462 -32.79 20.17 8.88
C ASP A 462 -33.19 18.87 9.60
N ASN A 463 -32.22 18.07 10.02
CA ASN A 463 -32.44 16.90 10.87
C ASN A 463 -32.74 17.24 12.35
N GLY A 464 -32.85 18.52 12.70
CA GLY A 464 -33.16 18.98 14.06
C GLY A 464 -32.06 18.74 15.09
N LYS A 465 -30.81 18.55 14.65
CA LYS A 465 -29.66 18.26 15.53
C LYS A 465 -28.98 19.55 15.98
N ASN A 466 -28.21 19.47 17.06
CA ASN A 466 -27.47 20.61 17.57
C ASN A 466 -26.29 20.96 16.65
N ILE A 467 -26.35 22.10 15.95
CA ILE A 467 -25.30 22.54 15.02
C ILE A 467 -24.18 23.36 15.68
N LEU A 468 -24.35 23.80 16.93
CA LEU A 468 -23.38 24.66 17.63
C LEU A 468 -21.94 24.13 17.63
N PRO A 469 -21.68 22.82 17.86
CA PRO A 469 -20.33 22.28 17.83
C PRO A 469 -19.64 22.43 16.46
N MET A 470 -20.39 22.25 15.38
CA MET A 470 -19.89 22.36 14.01
C MET A 470 -19.61 23.80 13.61
N VAL A 471 -20.54 24.71 13.93
CA VAL A 471 -20.38 26.14 13.66
C VAL A 471 -19.14 26.68 14.38
N LYS A 472 -18.95 26.28 15.65
CA LYS A 472 -17.77 26.66 16.43
C LYS A 472 -16.47 26.14 15.79
N ALA A 473 -16.46 24.89 15.32
CA ALA A 473 -15.27 24.33 14.68
C ALA A 473 -14.90 25.01 13.36
N LEU A 474 -15.89 25.47 12.57
CA LEU A 474 -15.66 26.23 11.34
C LEU A 474 -15.00 27.58 11.60
N TYR A 475 -15.51 28.34 12.58
CA TYR A 475 -14.97 29.67 12.93
C TYR A 475 -13.69 29.61 13.76
N GLN A 476 -13.33 28.46 14.34
CA GLN A 476 -12.05 28.27 15.05
C GLN A 476 -10.87 27.95 14.11
N THR A 477 -11.15 27.55 12.86
CA THR A 477 -10.13 27.23 11.86
C THR A 477 -9.77 28.40 10.93
N GLU A 478 -10.48 29.52 11.02
CA GLU A 478 -10.06 30.82 10.48
C GLU A 478 -9.12 31.52 11.45
#